data_AF-A0A820IEV1-F1
#
_entry.id   AF-A0A820IEV1-F1
#
_cell.length_a   1.000
_cell.length_b   1.000
_cell.length_c   1.000
_cell.angle_alpha   90.00
_cell.angle_beta   90.00
_cell.angle_gamma   90.00
#
_symmetry.space_group_name_H-M   'P 1'
#
loop_
_entity.id
_entity.type
_entity.pdbx_description
1 polymer ?
#
loop_
_entity_poly.entity_id
_entity_poly.type
_entity_poly.pdbx_seq_one_letter_code
_entity_poly.pdbx_strand_id
1 'polypeptide(L)'
;KIKSFFNACIKQENKSVIYQFECECNNVYNGETKTGIWNRMKQHENEILKDKDESNSEIVQHFHSRRYQCMFHPEQAFIIDTETNWFKRRTKEAIYSIINESINRHNDIDPYWLPVLLKNKEQIKKKIEFKKSKRFEKIGPTGR
;
A
#
# COMPACT_ATOMS: atom_id res chain seq x y z
N LYS A 1 9.00 -13.94 18.16
CA LYS A 1 10.16 -13.88 17.24
C LYS A 1 9.82 -13.32 15.84
N ILE A 2 8.63 -13.57 15.28
CA ILE A 2 8.17 -13.01 13.98
C ILE A 2 8.17 -11.47 13.96
N LYS A 3 7.73 -10.81 15.05
CA LYS A 3 7.77 -9.33 15.19
C LYS A 3 9.18 -8.73 15.08
N SER A 4 10.26 -9.46 15.39
CA SER A 4 11.61 -8.87 15.44
C SER A 4 12.29 -8.83 14.07
N PHE A 5 12.00 -9.79 13.17
CA PHE A 5 12.49 -9.77 11.79
C PHE A 5 11.74 -8.77 10.92
N PHE A 6 10.43 -8.61 11.17
CA PHE A 6 9.59 -7.59 10.53
C PHE A 6 10.15 -6.17 10.73
N ASN A 7 10.61 -5.90 11.95
CA ASN A 7 11.26 -4.65 12.33
C ASN A 7 12.65 -4.44 11.72
N ALA A 8 13.35 -5.48 11.25
CA ALA A 8 14.71 -5.35 10.71
C ALA A 8 14.72 -4.96 9.22
N CYS A 9 13.79 -5.47 8.41
CA CYS A 9 13.74 -5.18 6.97
C CYS A 9 13.11 -3.81 6.66
N ILE A 10 12.17 -3.35 7.51
CA ILE A 10 11.57 -2.01 7.43
C ILE A 10 12.49 -0.93 8.06
N LYS A 11 13.49 -1.33 8.86
CA LYS A 11 14.51 -0.42 9.43
C LYS A 11 15.49 0.13 8.39
N GLN A 12 15.60 -0.46 7.20
CA GLN A 12 16.18 0.27 6.08
C GLN A 12 15.21 1.38 5.71
N GLU A 13 15.67 2.64 5.82
CA GLU A 13 14.89 3.85 5.50
C GLU A 13 14.53 3.89 4.01
N ASN A 14 13.58 3.06 3.59
CA ASN A 14 13.00 3.10 2.25
C ASN A 14 12.11 4.34 2.17
N LYS A 15 12.74 5.46 1.82
CA LYS A 15 12.13 6.76 1.57
C LYS A 15 11.69 6.86 0.12
N SER A 16 10.70 7.73 -0.13
CA SER A 16 10.20 8.01 -1.48
C SER A 16 9.72 6.74 -2.20
N VAL A 17 8.77 6.04 -1.59
CA VAL A 17 8.26 4.76 -2.06
C VAL A 17 6.75 4.78 -2.30
N ILE A 18 6.30 3.87 -3.16
CA ILE A 18 4.91 3.51 -3.34
C ILE A 18 4.71 2.13 -2.71
N TYR A 19 3.66 1.97 -1.93
CA TYR A 19 3.38 0.76 -1.18
C TYR A 19 1.94 0.28 -1.34
N GLN A 20 1.71 -0.95 -0.93
CA GLN A 20 0.41 -1.60 -0.91
C GLN A 20 0.24 -2.42 0.37
N PHE A 21 -0.98 -2.44 0.89
CA PHE A 21 -1.45 -3.46 1.82
C PHE A 21 -2.93 -3.75 1.58
N GLU A 22 -3.39 -4.87 2.13
CA GLU A 22 -4.71 -5.43 1.89
C GLU A 22 -5.55 -5.39 3.17
N CYS A 23 -6.87 -5.24 2.98
CA CYS A 23 -7.86 -5.45 4.02
C CYS A 23 -8.29 -6.92 4.02
N GLU A 24 -8.79 -7.41 5.16
CA GLU A 24 -9.39 -8.74 5.30
C GLU A 24 -10.57 -8.98 4.33
N CYS A 25 -11.23 -7.92 3.86
CA CYS A 25 -12.27 -8.01 2.83
C CYS A 25 -11.72 -8.00 1.39
N ASN A 26 -10.43 -8.24 1.20
CA ASN A 26 -9.71 -8.26 -0.08
C ASN A 26 -9.64 -6.92 -0.83
N ASN A 27 -10.06 -5.81 -0.20
CA ASN A 27 -9.83 -4.48 -0.75
C ASN A 27 -8.37 -4.06 -0.57
N VAL A 28 -7.86 -3.31 -1.53
CA VAL A 28 -6.46 -2.87 -1.56
C VAL A 28 -6.37 -1.40 -1.16
N TYR A 29 -5.30 -1.03 -0.45
CA TYR A 29 -4.88 0.35 -0.27
C TYR A 29 -3.50 0.54 -0.92
N ASN A 30 -3.35 1.58 -1.75
CA ASN A 30 -2.12 1.93 -2.43
C ASN A 30 -1.71 3.35 -2.06
N GLY A 31 -0.59 3.54 -1.35
CA GLY A 31 -0.17 4.88 -0.95
C GLY A 31 1.26 5.19 -1.34
N GLU A 32 1.64 6.46 -1.21
CA GLU A 32 3.02 6.94 -1.33
C GLU A 32 3.54 7.53 -0.02
N THR A 33 4.87 7.57 0.13
CA THR A 33 5.51 8.32 1.21
C THR A 33 6.90 8.80 0.82
N LYS A 34 7.21 10.05 1.16
CA LYS A 34 8.57 10.61 1.08
C LYS A 34 9.43 10.22 2.29
N THR A 35 8.86 10.23 3.49
CA THR A 35 9.60 10.21 4.77
C THR A 35 10.03 8.83 5.21
N GLY A 36 9.43 7.78 4.66
CA GLY A 36 9.80 6.39 4.94
C GLY A 36 8.58 5.52 5.19
N ILE A 37 8.63 4.28 4.71
CA ILE A 37 7.51 3.34 4.84
C ILE A 37 7.13 3.06 6.29
N TRP A 38 8.11 2.90 7.18
CA TRP A 38 7.85 2.61 8.59
C TRP A 38 7.06 3.71 9.31
N ASN A 39 7.50 4.96 9.14
CA ASN A 39 6.83 6.12 9.74
C ASN A 39 5.39 6.22 9.22
N ARG A 40 5.19 5.93 7.93
CA ARG A 40 3.87 5.95 7.32
C ARG A 40 2.96 4.83 7.83
N MET A 41 3.47 3.61 8.03
CA MET A 41 2.68 2.51 8.58
C MET A 41 2.27 2.79 10.03
N LYS A 42 3.19 3.32 10.84
CA LYS A 42 2.85 3.79 12.20
C LYS A 42 1.80 4.89 12.22
N GLN A 43 1.85 5.81 11.25
CA GLN A 43 0.81 6.83 11.12
C GLN A 43 -0.55 6.16 10.88
N HIS A 44 -0.63 5.22 9.93
CA HIS A 44 -1.88 4.50 9.66
C HIS A 44 -2.36 3.66 10.83
N GLU A 45 -1.47 2.94 11.52
CA GLU A 45 -1.81 2.23 12.77
C GLU A 45 -2.42 3.18 13.80
N ASN A 46 -1.82 4.35 14.01
CA ASN A 46 -2.35 5.35 14.93
C ASN A 46 -3.68 5.95 14.48
N GLU A 47 -3.91 6.11 13.17
CA GLU A 47 -5.19 6.57 12.62
C GLU A 47 -6.29 5.54 12.87
N ILE A 48 -6.02 4.26 12.61
CA ILE A 48 -6.93 3.14 12.89
C ILE A 48 -7.25 3.07 14.39
N LEU A 49 -6.22 3.13 15.25
CA LEU A 49 -6.40 3.04 16.70
C LEU A 49 -7.19 4.21 17.31
N LYS A 50 -7.06 5.41 16.71
CA LYS A 50 -7.82 6.59 17.16
C LYS A 50 -9.28 6.54 16.75
N ASP A 51 -9.60 5.84 15.67
CA ASP A 51 -10.95 5.55 15.18
C ASP A 51 -11.92 6.74 15.26
N LYS A 52 -11.49 7.90 14.75
CA LYS A 52 -12.33 9.11 14.80
C LYS A 52 -13.45 9.03 13.77
N ASP A 53 -14.69 9.29 14.19
CA ASP A 53 -15.87 9.29 13.32
C ASP A 53 -15.72 10.20 12.07
N GLU A 54 -15.07 11.36 12.22
CA GLU A 54 -14.82 12.33 11.13
C GLU A 54 -13.38 12.23 10.59
N SER A 55 -12.83 11.01 10.50
CA SER A 55 -11.46 10.81 10.00
C SER A 55 -11.35 11.09 8.50
N ASN A 56 -10.32 11.80 8.09
CA ASN A 56 -9.92 11.95 6.68
C ASN A 56 -9.10 10.75 6.15
N SER A 57 -8.83 9.75 6.99
CA SER A 57 -8.12 8.55 6.58
C SER A 57 -9.09 7.60 5.87
N GLU A 58 -8.89 7.38 4.57
CA GLU A 58 -9.73 6.48 3.76
C GLU A 58 -9.76 5.05 4.33
N ILE A 59 -8.70 4.65 5.04
CA ILE A 59 -8.62 3.36 5.77
C ILE A 59 -9.66 3.31 6.90
N VAL A 60 -9.77 4.39 7.69
CA VAL A 60 -10.73 4.49 8.80
C VAL A 60 -12.15 4.62 8.24
N GLN A 61 -12.35 5.46 7.22
CA GLN A 61 -13.63 5.56 6.53
C GLN A 61 -14.08 4.22 5.94
N HIS A 62 -13.14 3.44 5.39
CA HIS A 62 -13.42 2.09 4.93
C HIS A 62 -13.90 1.20 6.07
N PHE A 63 -13.19 1.19 7.20
CA PHE A 63 -13.55 0.43 8.39
C PHE A 63 -14.98 0.75 8.87
N HIS A 64 -15.33 2.03 8.94
CA HIS A 64 -16.68 2.50 9.29
C HIS A 64 -17.73 2.08 8.27
N SER A 65 -17.45 2.27 6.96
CA SER A 65 -18.38 1.89 5.88
C SER A 65 -18.68 0.40 5.83
N ARG A 66 -17.74 -0.42 6.33
CA ARG A 66 -17.87 -1.88 6.48
C ARG A 66 -18.43 -2.30 7.83
N ARG A 67 -18.99 -1.38 8.61
CA ARG A 67 -19.56 -1.63 9.95
C ARG A 67 -18.59 -2.38 10.86
N TYR A 68 -17.32 -1.99 10.83
CA TYR A 68 -16.27 -2.55 11.69
C TYR A 68 -15.99 -4.05 11.48
N GLN A 69 -16.37 -4.62 10.32
CA GLN A 69 -16.28 -6.06 10.05
C GLN A 69 -14.97 -6.52 9.39
N CYS A 70 -14.06 -5.59 9.07
CA CYS A 70 -12.80 -5.94 8.43
C CYS A 70 -11.72 -4.91 8.75
N MET A 71 -10.48 -5.34 8.91
CA MET A 71 -9.36 -4.45 9.24
C MET A 71 -8.30 -4.45 8.14
N PHE A 72 -7.60 -3.32 8.00
CA PHE A 72 -6.34 -3.27 7.28
C PHE A 72 -5.19 -3.63 8.20
N HIS A 73 -4.15 -4.24 7.65
CA HIS A 73 -2.95 -4.65 8.37
C HIS A 73 -1.73 -3.88 7.83
N PRO A 74 -1.50 -2.61 8.27
CA PRO A 74 -0.40 -1.78 7.76
C PRO A 74 0.97 -2.43 7.93
N GLU A 75 1.14 -3.27 8.94
CA GLU A 75 2.37 -4.02 9.10
C GLU A 75 2.63 -4.85 7.85
N GLN A 76 1.63 -5.49 7.24
CA GLN A 76 1.80 -6.33 6.05
C GLN A 76 2.14 -5.55 4.77
N ALA A 77 2.30 -4.23 4.84
CA ALA A 77 2.61 -3.39 3.70
C ALA A 77 3.91 -3.77 3.00
N PHE A 78 3.85 -3.79 1.67
CA PHE A 78 4.99 -4.02 0.81
C PHE A 78 5.22 -2.88 -0.17
N ILE A 79 6.49 -2.68 -0.52
CA ILE A 79 6.90 -1.66 -1.48
C ILE A 79 6.66 -2.21 -2.89
N ILE A 80 5.82 -1.51 -3.65
CA ILE A 80 5.58 -1.82 -5.06
C ILE A 80 6.68 -1.20 -5.91
N ASP A 81 7.05 0.05 -5.62
CA ASP A 81 8.04 0.79 -6.41
C ASP A 81 8.70 1.91 -5.59
N THR A 82 9.80 2.44 -6.10
CA THR A 82 10.57 3.54 -5.50
C THR A 82 10.69 4.68 -6.50
N GLU A 83 10.45 5.91 -6.06
CA GLU A 83 10.50 7.10 -6.94
C GLU A 83 10.77 8.36 -6.11
N THR A 84 11.94 8.97 -6.28
CA THR A 84 12.34 10.16 -5.51
C THR A 84 11.59 11.42 -5.95
N ASN A 85 11.29 11.54 -7.26
CA ASN A 85 10.56 12.69 -7.78
C ASN A 85 9.09 12.65 -7.31
N TRP A 86 8.66 13.69 -6.60
CA TRP A 86 7.32 13.73 -6.02
C TRP A 86 6.21 13.60 -7.06
N PHE A 87 6.30 14.32 -8.17
CA PHE A 87 5.27 14.30 -9.21
C PHE A 87 5.16 12.90 -9.85
N LYS A 88 6.30 12.31 -10.24
CA LYS A 88 6.32 10.94 -10.78
C LYS A 88 5.79 9.92 -9.76
N ARG A 89 6.10 10.09 -8.47
CA ARG A 89 5.64 9.19 -7.41
C ARG A 89 4.13 9.25 -7.24
N ARG A 90 3.54 10.45 -7.23
CA ARG A 90 2.07 10.69 -7.25
C ARG A 90 1.42 10.05 -8.48
N THR A 91 1.96 10.28 -9.68
CA THR A 91 1.45 9.64 -10.89
C THR A 91 1.50 8.12 -10.80
N LYS A 92 2.61 7.54 -10.30
CA LYS A 92 2.73 6.09 -10.11
C LYS A 92 1.72 5.55 -9.10
N GLU A 93 1.54 6.21 -7.95
CA GLU A 93 0.50 5.85 -6.97
C GLU A 93 -0.88 5.81 -7.62
N ALA A 94 -1.24 6.83 -8.40
CA ALA A 94 -2.52 6.88 -9.09
C ALA A 94 -2.67 5.76 -10.12
N ILE A 95 -1.61 5.43 -10.88
CA ILE A 95 -1.61 4.28 -11.79
C ILE A 95 -1.91 3.00 -11.00
N TYR A 96 -1.16 2.73 -9.93
CA TYR A 96 -1.35 1.52 -9.14
C TYR A 96 -2.73 1.47 -8.49
N SER A 97 -3.25 2.61 -8.02
CA SER A 97 -4.59 2.70 -7.42
C SER A 97 -5.69 2.36 -8.43
N ILE A 98 -5.57 2.82 -9.69
CA ILE A 98 -6.48 2.45 -10.78
C ILE A 98 -6.36 0.96 -11.11
N ILE A 99 -5.14 0.45 -11.28
CA ILE A 99 -4.87 -0.94 -11.67
C ILE A 99 -5.37 -1.94 -10.61
N ASN A 100 -5.20 -1.61 -9.34
CA ASN A 100 -5.58 -2.47 -8.21
C ASN A 100 -6.99 -2.19 -7.69
N GLU A 101 -7.70 -1.21 -8.27
CA GLU A 101 -9.01 -0.77 -7.80
C GLU A 101 -8.98 -0.39 -6.31
N SER A 102 -7.91 0.31 -5.92
CA SER A 102 -7.66 0.71 -4.54
C SER A 102 -8.82 1.51 -3.96
N ILE A 103 -8.99 1.40 -2.63
CA ILE A 103 -9.99 2.19 -1.91
C ILE A 103 -9.67 3.67 -1.96
N ASN A 104 -8.39 4.02 -2.03
CA ASN A 104 -7.97 5.39 -2.22
C ASN A 104 -7.92 5.71 -3.72
N ARG A 105 -8.75 6.66 -4.14
CA ARG A 105 -8.84 7.08 -5.54
C ARG A 105 -8.56 8.56 -5.64
N HIS A 106 -7.29 8.91 -5.47
CA HIS A 106 -6.80 10.22 -5.86
C HIS A 106 -6.70 10.24 -7.41
N ASN A 107 -7.58 11.01 -8.06
CA ASN A 107 -7.67 11.10 -9.53
C ASN A 107 -6.55 11.97 -10.13
N ASP A 108 -5.29 11.55 -9.99
CA ASP A 108 -4.13 12.29 -10.54
C ASP A 108 -3.80 11.88 -12.00
N ILE A 109 -4.70 11.20 -12.71
CA ILE A 109 -4.51 10.77 -14.11
C ILE A 109 -5.69 11.20 -14.96
N ASP A 110 -5.36 11.84 -16.09
CA ASP A 110 -6.35 12.22 -17.09
C ASP A 110 -7.07 10.97 -17.66
N PRO A 111 -8.42 10.96 -17.71
CA PRO A 111 -9.22 9.86 -18.23
C PRO A 111 -8.81 9.33 -19.62
N TYR A 112 -8.21 10.16 -20.48
CA TYR A 112 -7.74 9.74 -21.80
C TYR A 112 -6.63 8.68 -21.74
N TRP A 113 -5.92 8.55 -20.61
CA TRP A 113 -4.93 7.49 -20.40
C TRP A 113 -5.52 6.16 -19.93
N LEU A 114 -6.77 6.13 -19.44
CA LEU A 114 -7.37 4.93 -18.88
C LEU A 114 -7.39 3.73 -19.85
N PRO A 115 -7.75 3.89 -21.15
CA PRO A 115 -7.73 2.75 -22.08
C PRO A 115 -6.34 2.10 -22.20
N VAL A 116 -5.28 2.93 -22.20
CA VAL A 116 -3.90 2.45 -22.28
C VAL A 116 -3.48 1.73 -21.00
N LEU A 117 -3.83 2.28 -19.84
CA LEU A 117 -3.54 1.66 -18.55
C LEU A 117 -4.26 0.31 -18.40
N LEU A 118 -5.55 0.28 -18.71
CA LEU A 118 -6.38 -0.93 -18.59
C LEU A 118 -5.94 -2.03 -19.56
N LYS A 119 -5.49 -1.67 -20.78
CA LYS A 119 -4.90 -2.63 -21.72
C LYS A 119 -3.67 -3.34 -21.16
N ASN A 120 -2.90 -2.67 -20.30
CA ASN A 120 -1.67 -3.20 -19.69
C ASN A 120 -1.87 -3.72 -18.26
N LYS A 121 -3.11 -3.69 -17.73
CA LYS A 121 -3.45 -4.03 -16.34
C LYS A 121 -2.85 -5.35 -15.88
N GLU A 122 -3.06 -6.42 -16.64
CA GLU A 122 -2.60 -7.75 -16.29
C GLU A 122 -1.07 -7.87 -16.24
N GLN A 123 -0.37 -7.17 -17.13
CA GLN A 123 1.09 -7.15 -17.11
C GLN A 123 1.62 -6.41 -15.87
N ILE A 124 0.98 -5.30 -15.50
CA ILE A 124 1.34 -4.53 -14.31
C ILE A 124 1.07 -5.37 -13.06
N LYS A 125 -0.11 -5.99 -12.93
CA LYS A 125 -0.45 -6.89 -11.81
C LYS A 125 0.56 -8.03 -11.67
N LYS A 126 0.92 -8.71 -12.76
CA LYS A 126 1.95 -9.77 -12.73
C LYS A 126 3.29 -9.28 -12.18
N LYS A 127 3.70 -8.05 -12.50
CA LYS A 127 4.94 -7.46 -11.96
C LYS A 127 4.82 -7.17 -10.46
N ILE A 128 3.66 -6.71 -9.99
CA ILE A 128 3.40 -6.47 -8.55
C ILE A 128 3.46 -7.80 -7.80
N GLU A 129 2.75 -8.83 -8.28
CA GLU A 129 2.73 -10.15 -7.66
C GLU A 129 4.12 -10.79 -7.61
N PHE A 130 4.92 -10.65 -8.66
CA PHE A 130 6.31 -11.10 -8.67
C PHE A 130 7.19 -10.38 -7.63
N LYS A 131 6.97 -9.08 -7.40
CA LYS A 131 7.68 -8.34 -6.33
C LYS A 131 7.21 -8.79 -4.96
N LYS A 132 5.90 -9.03 -4.79
CA LYS A 132 5.29 -9.55 -3.57
C LYS A 132 5.86 -10.93 -3.22
N SER A 133 5.93 -11.87 -4.17
CA SER A 133 6.48 -13.21 -3.95
C SER A 133 7.97 -13.19 -3.59
N LYS A 134 8.79 -12.41 -4.29
CA LYS A 134 10.23 -12.25 -3.96
C LYS A 134 10.47 -11.68 -2.56
N ARG A 135 9.58 -10.83 -2.07
CA ARG A 135 9.65 -10.35 -0.68
C ARG A 135 9.38 -11.49 0.31
N PHE A 136 8.36 -12.31 0.07
CA PHE A 136 8.05 -13.45 0.93
C PHE A 136 9.17 -14.50 0.96
N GLU A 137 9.83 -14.77 -0.17
CA GLU A 137 11.00 -15.66 -0.23
C GLU A 137 12.16 -15.16 0.64
N LYS A 138 12.41 -13.84 0.66
CA LYS A 138 13.42 -13.24 1.55
C LYS A 138 13.04 -13.32 3.04
N ILE A 139 11.77 -13.55 3.36
CA ILE A 139 11.23 -13.71 4.71
C ILE A 139 11.08 -15.20 5.06
N GLY A 140 11.63 -16.11 4.24
CA GLY A 140 11.58 -17.57 4.42
C GLY A 140 11.90 -18.05 5.84
N PRO A 141 11.42 -19.25 6.22
CA PRO A 141 11.18 -19.63 7.60
C PRO A 141 12.49 -19.68 8.39
N THR A 142 12.70 -18.72 9.28
CA THR A 142 13.67 -18.88 10.37
C THR A 142 13.10 -19.93 11.33
N GLY A 143 13.35 -21.19 11.02
CA GLY A 143 12.87 -22.35 11.75
C GLY A 143 13.73 -23.58 11.43
N ARG A 144 14.96 -23.58 11.96
CA ARG A 144 15.57 -24.77 12.56
C ARG A 144 16.12 -24.34 13.92
#